data_AF-A0A4Y2E4D6-F1
#
_entry.id   AF-A0A4Y2E4D6-F1
#
_cell.length_a   1.000
_cell.length_b   1.000
_cell.length_c   1.000
_cell.angle_alpha   90.00
_cell.angle_beta   90.00
_cell.angle_gamma   90.00
#
_symmetry.space_group_name_H-M   'P 1'
#
loop_
_entity.id
_entity.type
_entity.pdbx_description
1 polymer ?
#
loop_
_entity_poly.entity_id
_entity_poly.type
_entity_poly.pdbx_seq_one_letter_code
_entity_poly.pdbx_strand_id
1 'polypeptide(L)'
;MDDKSGRLKKKRDVTRTSVTKICKAIETELKKTDVNVDALEEMLEQLAVESNELKNIDSQIEEFVSDDKLEKEVKEVAEYTQKIITWKFRATKKIRERKKNVDSLNVPSSCFKESSHVKLPKLAISKFYGQSSLWL
;
A
#
# COMPACT_ATOMS: atom_id res chain seq x y z
N MET A 1 23.33 -1.05 -36.99
CA MET A 1 22.48 -2.06 -36.30
C MET A 1 22.09 -1.47 -34.93
N ASP A 2 21.57 -0.23 -34.90
CA ASP A 2 21.55 0.60 -33.67
C ASP A 2 20.15 1.14 -33.33
N ASP A 3 19.17 0.93 -34.22
CA ASP A 3 17.85 1.55 -34.10
C ASP A 3 17.02 1.00 -32.93
N LYS A 4 17.19 -0.29 -32.59
CA LYS A 4 16.40 -0.92 -31.50
C LYS A 4 16.82 -0.41 -30.13
N SER A 5 18.12 -0.45 -29.80
CA SER A 5 18.64 0.04 -28.52
C SER A 5 18.38 1.54 -28.35
N GLY A 6 18.56 2.34 -29.40
CA GLY A 6 18.25 3.78 -29.38
C GLY A 6 16.77 4.08 -29.12
N ARG A 7 15.85 3.31 -29.70
CA ARG A 7 14.40 3.42 -29.44
C ARG A 7 14.03 3.04 -28.01
N LEU A 8 14.64 1.97 -27.47
CA LEU A 8 14.40 1.54 -26.09
C LEU A 8 14.84 2.59 -25.08
N LYS A 9 16.02 3.19 -25.26
CA LYS A 9 16.51 4.28 -24.40
C LYS A 9 15.57 5.49 -24.42
N LYS A 10 15.10 5.91 -25.60
CA LYS A 10 14.09 6.98 -25.72
C LYS A 10 12.79 6.63 -25.00
N LYS A 11 12.29 5.40 -25.17
CA LYS A 11 11.08 4.92 -24.50
C LYS A 11 11.25 4.94 -22.98
N ARG A 12 12.39 4.45 -22.47
CA ARG A 12 12.75 4.51 -21.05
C ARG A 12 12.70 5.94 -20.51
N ASP A 13 13.28 6.90 -21.21
CA ASP A 13 13.33 8.29 -20.74
C ASP A 13 11.93 8.92 -20.67
N VAL A 14 11.06 8.61 -21.65
CA VAL A 14 9.65 9.00 -21.62
C VAL A 14 8.93 8.36 -20.43
N THR A 15 9.08 7.05 -20.22
CA THR A 15 8.46 6.34 -19.09
C THR A 15 8.97 6.86 -17.74
N ARG A 16 10.28 7.09 -17.58
CA ARG A 16 10.87 7.72 -16.38
C ARG A 16 10.30 9.11 -16.14
N THR A 17 10.09 9.88 -17.20
CA THR A 17 9.46 11.20 -17.07
C THR A 17 8.03 11.08 -16.54
N SER A 18 7.26 10.12 -17.04
CA SER A 18 5.89 9.87 -16.59
C SER A 18 5.83 9.40 -15.13
N VAL A 19 6.64 8.39 -14.78
CA VAL A 19 6.80 7.89 -13.39
C VAL A 19 7.19 9.01 -12.43
N THR A 20 8.11 9.90 -12.86
CA THR A 20 8.53 11.06 -12.06
C THR A 20 7.38 12.05 -11.83
N LYS A 21 6.53 12.29 -12.84
CA LYS A 21 5.34 13.14 -12.70
C LYS A 21 4.35 12.54 -11.70
N ILE A 22 4.11 11.23 -11.77
CA ILE A 22 3.24 10.53 -10.81
C ILE A 22 3.81 10.64 -9.40
N CYS A 23 5.12 10.38 -9.21
CA CYS A 23 5.78 10.56 -7.91
C CYS A 23 5.61 11.98 -7.35
N LYS A 24 5.75 13.01 -8.20
CA LYS A 24 5.54 14.42 -7.79
C LYS A 24 4.08 14.73 -7.47
N ALA A 25 3.14 14.14 -8.20
CA ALA A 25 1.71 14.29 -7.91
C ALA A 25 1.36 13.65 -6.56
N ILE A 26 1.87 12.43 -6.29
CA ILE A 26 1.78 11.76 -4.98
C ILE A 26 2.40 12.64 -3.88
N GLU A 27 3.60 13.17 -4.10
CA GLU A 27 4.26 14.06 -3.13
C GLU A 27 3.41 15.30 -2.83
N THR A 28 2.81 15.90 -3.86
CA THR A 28 1.97 17.10 -3.72
C THR A 28 0.69 16.77 -2.96
N GLU A 29 0.05 15.64 -3.26
CA GLU A 29 -1.16 15.17 -2.57
C GLU A 29 -0.87 14.87 -1.10
N LEU A 30 0.27 14.23 -0.80
CA LEU A 30 0.69 13.92 0.57
C LEU A 30 1.00 15.17 1.42
N LYS A 31 1.29 16.32 0.79
CA LYS A 31 1.52 17.60 1.48
C LYS A 31 0.22 18.32 1.82
N LYS A 32 -0.93 17.91 1.24
CA LYS A 32 -2.23 18.54 1.54
C LYS A 32 -2.69 18.19 2.95
N THR A 33 -3.37 19.13 3.59
CA THR A 33 -3.98 18.93 4.91
C THR A 33 -5.11 17.90 4.83
N ASP A 34 -5.95 18.02 3.81
CA ASP A 34 -6.92 16.99 3.47
C ASP A 34 -6.46 16.23 2.23
N VAL A 35 -6.07 14.97 2.46
CA VAL A 35 -5.52 14.08 1.44
C VAL A 35 -6.69 13.34 0.80
N ASN A 36 -6.82 13.45 -0.51
CA ASN A 36 -7.80 12.68 -1.26
C ASN A 36 -7.29 11.23 -1.41
N VAL A 37 -7.92 10.31 -0.68
CA VAL A 37 -7.53 8.89 -0.63
C VAL A 37 -7.77 8.22 -1.99
N ASP A 38 -8.90 8.50 -2.64
CA ASP A 38 -9.26 7.87 -3.92
C ASP A 38 -8.30 8.28 -5.03
N ALA A 39 -7.97 9.58 -5.11
CA ALA A 39 -6.97 10.09 -6.05
C ALA A 39 -5.57 9.48 -5.77
N LEU A 40 -5.23 9.25 -4.50
CA LEU A 40 -3.97 8.63 -4.11
C LEU A 40 -3.91 7.15 -4.47
N GLU A 41 -5.02 6.42 -4.37
CA GLU A 41 -5.14 5.04 -4.85
C GLU A 41 -5.04 4.96 -6.38
N GLU A 42 -5.69 5.85 -7.13
CA GLU A 42 -5.57 5.91 -8.59
C GLU A 42 -4.13 6.19 -9.03
N MET A 43 -3.47 7.18 -8.43
CA MET A 43 -2.06 7.48 -8.72
C MET A 43 -1.13 6.31 -8.39
N LEU A 44 -1.43 5.52 -7.36
CA LEU A 44 -0.67 4.32 -7.02
C LEU A 44 -0.83 3.21 -8.05
N GLU A 45 -2.03 3.03 -8.61
CA GLU A 45 -2.28 2.06 -9.67
C GLU A 45 -1.55 2.46 -10.96
N GLN A 46 -1.64 3.74 -11.35
CA GLN A 46 -0.88 4.28 -12.48
C GLN A 46 0.63 4.10 -12.29
N LEU A 47 1.14 4.38 -11.08
CA LEU A 47 2.55 4.18 -10.74
C LEU A 47 2.97 2.71 -10.87
N ALA A 48 2.09 1.77 -10.49
CA ALA A 48 2.38 0.35 -10.58
C ALA A 48 2.49 -0.12 -12.05
N VAL A 49 1.56 0.31 -12.90
CA VAL A 49 1.57 0.01 -14.34
C VAL A 49 2.83 0.58 -15.01
N GLU A 50 3.10 1.87 -14.82
CA GLU A 50 4.26 2.51 -15.46
C GLU A 50 5.60 2.01 -14.92
N SER A 51 5.69 1.70 -13.63
CA SER A 51 6.91 1.12 -13.04
C SER A 51 7.17 -0.29 -13.57
N ASN A 52 6.13 -1.08 -13.84
CA ASN A 52 6.30 -2.40 -14.43
C ASN A 52 6.74 -2.31 -15.90
N GLU A 53 6.17 -1.37 -16.66
CA GLU A 53 6.61 -1.09 -18.02
C GLU A 53 8.06 -0.61 -18.04
N LEU A 54 8.46 0.26 -17.11
CA LEU A 54 9.84 0.72 -16.97
C LEU A 54 10.79 -0.45 -16.70
N LYS A 55 10.43 -1.34 -15.77
CA LYS A 55 11.21 -2.56 -15.48
C LYS A 55 11.39 -3.43 -16.72
N ASN A 56 10.33 -3.63 -17.50
CA ASN A 56 10.38 -4.39 -18.75
C ASN A 56 11.31 -3.74 -19.80
N ILE A 57 11.31 -2.41 -19.89
CA ILE A 57 12.22 -1.68 -20.77
C ILE A 57 13.66 -1.78 -20.28
N ASP A 58 13.90 -1.65 -18.98
CA ASP A 58 15.23 -1.74 -18.38
C ASP A 58 15.83 -3.15 -18.61
N SER A 59 15.06 -4.22 -18.44
CA SER A 59 15.50 -5.59 -18.77
C SER A 59 15.84 -5.76 -20.25
N GLN A 60 15.08 -5.16 -21.16
CA GLN A 60 15.41 -5.20 -22.59
C GLN A 60 16.66 -4.38 -22.92
N ILE A 61 16.97 -3.32 -22.16
CA ILE A 61 18.16 -2.50 -22.37
C ILE A 61 19.41 -3.22 -21.86
N GLU A 62 19.31 -3.95 -20.75
CA GLU A 62 20.40 -4.72 -20.15
C GLU A 62 21.10 -5.63 -21.17
N GLU A 63 20.36 -6.27 -22.09
CA GLU A 63 20.89 -7.09 -23.20
C GLU A 63 21.83 -6.33 -24.15
N PHE A 64 21.75 -5.00 -24.19
CA PHE A 64 22.58 -4.13 -25.04
C PHE A 64 23.63 -3.33 -24.26
N VAL A 65 23.72 -3.52 -22.94
CA VAL A 65 24.72 -2.85 -22.10
C VAL A 65 26.00 -3.64 -22.14
N SER A 66 27.13 -2.97 -22.38
CA SER A 66 28.44 -3.59 -22.33
C SER A 66 28.92 -3.75 -20.89
N ASP A 67 29.71 -4.79 -20.61
CA ASP A 67 30.16 -5.15 -19.25
C ASP A 67 30.84 -3.99 -18.52
N ASP A 68 31.62 -3.17 -19.25
CA ASP A 68 32.31 -1.97 -18.76
C ASP A 68 31.36 -0.86 -18.27
N LYS A 69 30.07 -0.91 -18.64
CA LYS A 69 29.03 0.05 -18.24
C LYS A 69 27.94 -0.56 -17.37
N LEU A 70 27.95 -1.88 -17.20
CA LEU A 70 26.89 -2.62 -16.50
C LEU A 70 26.72 -2.15 -15.05
N GLU A 71 27.82 -2.02 -14.30
CA GLU A 71 27.76 -1.61 -12.88
C GLU A 71 27.10 -0.24 -12.71
N LYS A 72 27.45 0.73 -13.57
CA LYS A 72 26.86 2.07 -13.55
C LYS A 72 25.36 2.01 -13.83
N GLU A 73 24.94 1.26 -14.84
CA GLU A 73 23.54 1.15 -15.22
C GLU A 73 22.71 0.49 -14.12
N VAL A 74 23.21 -0.61 -13.54
CA VAL A 74 22.56 -1.32 -12.43
C VAL A 74 22.38 -0.38 -11.24
N LYS A 75 23.39 0.43 -10.92
CA LYS A 75 23.29 1.41 -9.84
C LYS A 75 22.22 2.48 -10.11
N GLU A 76 22.19 3.06 -11.31
CA GLU A 76 21.20 4.07 -11.68
C GLU A 76 19.75 3.51 -11.63
N VAL A 77 19.54 2.29 -12.13
CA VAL A 77 18.25 1.60 -12.09
C VAL A 77 17.83 1.31 -10.66
N ALA A 78 18.75 0.82 -9.81
CA ALA A 78 18.46 0.52 -8.41
C ALA A 78 18.10 1.79 -7.62
N GLU A 79 18.86 2.88 -7.79
CA GLU A 79 18.59 4.17 -7.14
C GLU A 79 17.21 4.74 -7.54
N TYR A 80 16.86 4.63 -8.83
CA TYR A 80 15.56 5.10 -9.32
C TYR A 80 14.42 4.21 -8.79
N THR A 81 14.60 2.90 -8.81
CA THR A 81 13.64 1.94 -8.25
C THR A 81 13.36 2.20 -6.77
N GLN A 82 14.39 2.50 -6.00
CA GLN A 82 14.24 2.82 -4.57
C GLN A 82 13.42 4.10 -4.34
N LYS A 83 13.54 5.10 -5.22
CA LYS A 83 12.70 6.32 -5.17
C LYS A 83 11.23 5.97 -5.39
N ILE A 84 10.92 5.12 -6.38
CA ILE A 84 9.55 4.66 -6.65
C ILE A 84 8.98 3.92 -5.43
N ILE A 85 9.74 2.96 -4.88
CA ILE A 85 9.34 2.19 -3.70
C ILE A 85 9.06 3.11 -2.52
N THR A 86 9.91 4.11 -2.29
CA THR A 86 9.76 5.07 -1.19
C THR A 86 8.44 5.83 -1.29
N TRP A 87 8.09 6.35 -2.48
CA TRP A 87 6.85 7.09 -2.67
C TRP A 87 5.62 6.19 -2.62
N LYS A 88 5.70 5.00 -3.22
CA LYS A 88 4.65 3.98 -3.11
C LYS A 88 4.36 3.66 -1.64
N PHE A 89 5.39 3.37 -0.85
CA PHE A 89 5.26 3.07 0.57
C PHE A 89 4.63 4.22 1.36
N ARG A 90 5.07 5.46 1.13
CA ARG A 90 4.52 6.65 1.81
C ARG A 90 3.03 6.83 1.51
N ALA A 91 2.63 6.69 0.25
CA ALA A 91 1.23 6.80 -0.15
C ALA A 91 0.38 5.68 0.48
N THR A 92 0.80 4.42 0.36
CA THR A 92 0.08 3.29 0.97
C THR A 92 0.00 3.40 2.50
N LYS A 93 1.05 3.90 3.16
CA LYS A 93 1.03 4.17 4.60
C LYS A 93 -0.05 5.20 4.95
N LYS A 94 -0.13 6.30 4.19
CA LYS A 94 -1.11 7.36 4.43
C LYS A 94 -2.56 6.88 4.26
N ILE A 95 -2.83 6.11 3.22
CA ILE A 95 -4.14 5.50 2.98
C ILE A 95 -4.55 4.62 4.18
N ARG A 96 -3.62 3.80 4.67
CA ARG A 96 -3.84 2.91 5.81
C ARG A 96 -4.13 3.67 7.11
N GLU A 97 -3.43 4.77 7.36
CA GLU A 97 -3.66 5.63 8.52
C GLU A 97 -5.07 6.26 8.50
N ARG A 98 -5.53 6.71 7.32
CA ARG A 98 -6.89 7.24 7.15
C ARG A 98 -7.95 6.16 7.37
N LYS A 99 -7.80 4.96 6.79
CA LYS A 99 -8.74 3.84 6.98
C LYS A 99 -8.89 3.45 8.46
N LYS A 100 -7.78 3.32 9.21
CA LYS A 100 -7.81 3.01 10.66
C LYS A 100 -8.52 4.08 11.50
N ASN A 101 -8.39 5.35 11.14
CA ASN A 101 -9.03 6.44 11.86
C ASN A 101 -10.56 6.36 11.71
N VAL A 102 -11.07 6.09 10.49
CA VAL A 102 -12.51 5.90 10.23
C VAL A 102 -13.08 4.73 11.04
N ASP A 103 -12.39 3.58 11.08
CA ASP A 103 -12.85 2.43 11.86
C ASP A 103 -12.86 2.70 13.38
N SER A 104 -11.95 3.53 13.87
CA SER A 104 -11.86 3.93 15.29
C SER A 104 -12.95 4.93 15.70
N LEU A 105 -13.48 5.71 14.74
CA LEU A 105 -14.60 6.63 14.96
C LEU A 105 -15.98 5.95 14.88
N ASN A 106 -16.05 4.70 14.38
CA ASN A 106 -17.31 3.94 14.28
C ASN A 106 -17.58 3.03 15.48
N VAL A 107 -16.80 3.13 16.56
CA VAL A 107 -17.24 2.63 17.85
C VAL A 107 -18.16 3.71 18.43
N PRO A 108 -19.46 3.46 18.63
CA PRO A 108 -20.26 4.38 19.42
C PRO A 108 -19.54 4.50 20.75
N SER A 109 -19.05 5.69 21.06
CA SER A 109 -18.63 6.06 22.41
C SER A 109 -19.89 6.08 23.26
N SER A 110 -20.44 4.90 23.53
CA SER A 110 -21.45 4.65 24.54
C SER A 110 -20.75 4.87 25.85
N CYS A 111 -20.73 6.14 26.24
CA CYS A 111 -20.75 6.65 27.58
C CYS A 111 -20.21 5.69 28.65
N PHE A 112 -19.09 6.05 29.25
CA PHE A 112 -18.81 5.69 30.64
C PHE A 112 -19.88 6.36 31.52
N LYS A 113 -21.10 5.79 31.55
CA LYS A 113 -22.05 6.02 32.63
C LYS A 113 -21.83 4.90 33.63
N GLU A 114 -21.37 5.34 34.80
CA GLU A 114 -21.55 4.78 36.13
C GLU A 114 -21.88 3.30 36.20
N SER A 115 -21.04 2.55 36.93
CA SER A 115 -21.22 1.13 37.23
C SER A 115 -22.64 0.80 37.68
N SER A 116 -23.50 0.44 36.74
CA SER A 116 -24.75 -0.22 37.06
C SER A 116 -24.36 -1.60 37.56
N HIS A 117 -24.46 -1.82 38.88
CA HIS A 117 -24.45 -3.17 39.45
C HIS A 117 -25.64 -3.93 38.85
N VAL A 118 -25.39 -4.63 37.74
CA VAL A 118 -26.39 -5.49 37.12
C VAL A 118 -26.58 -6.68 38.04
N LYS A 119 -27.73 -6.75 38.71
CA LYS A 119 -28.12 -7.94 39.48
C LYS A 119 -28.41 -9.06 38.49
N LEU A 120 -27.55 -10.07 38.45
CA LEU A 120 -27.77 -11.25 37.64
C LEU A 120 -28.97 -12.05 38.18
N PRO A 121 -29.83 -12.60 37.31
CA PRO A 121 -30.90 -13.48 37.73
C PRO A 121 -30.31 -14.71 38.43
N LYS A 122 -30.93 -15.10 39.55
CA LYS A 122 -30.45 -16.21 40.37
C LYS A 122 -30.68 -17.52 39.60
N LEU A 123 -29.60 -18.14 39.14
CA LEU A 123 -29.64 -19.44 38.49
C LEU A 123 -29.93 -20.50 39.55
N ALA A 124 -31.12 -21.09 39.50
CA ALA A 124 -31.46 -22.26 40.31
C ALA A 124 -31.06 -23.52 39.53
N ILE A 125 -29.97 -24.16 39.95
CA ILE A 125 -29.60 -25.48 39.42
C ILE A 125 -30.37 -26.52 40.23
N SER A 126 -31.12 -27.38 39.55
CA SER A 126 -31.80 -28.51 40.20
C SER A 126 -30.77 -29.41 40.87
N LYS A 127 -31.00 -29.80 42.13
CA LYS A 127 -30.08 -30.70 42.84
C LYS A 127 -30.11 -32.06 42.18
N PHE A 128 -28.93 -32.53 41.74
CA PHE A 128 -28.77 -33.87 41.19
C PHE A 128 -28.64 -34.87 42.34
N TYR A 129 -29.59 -35.80 42.43
CA TYR A 129 -29.64 -36.85 43.46
C TYR A 129 -29.06 -38.19 42.98
N GLY A 130 -28.24 -38.20 41.91
CA GLY A 130 -27.53 -39.40 41.47
C GLY A 130 -28.29 -40.30 40.50
N GLN A 131 -29.51 -39.95 40.07
CA GLN A 131 -30.23 -40.70 39.04
C GLN A 131 -29.91 -40.18 37.64
N SER A 132 -28.99 -40.86 36.96
CA SER A 132 -28.57 -40.56 35.58
C SER A 132 -29.71 -40.65 34.56
N SER A 133 -30.82 -41.31 34.91
CA SER A 133 -32.00 -41.48 34.06
C SER A 133 -32.84 -40.21 33.86
N LEU A 134 -32.55 -39.14 34.60
CA LEU A 134 -33.27 -37.85 34.48
C LEU A 134 -32.62 -36.87 33.48
N TRP A 135 -31.57 -37.30 32.77
CA TRP A 135 -30.78 -36.47 31.85
C TRP A 135 -30.60 -37.12 30.45
N LEU A 136 -31.49 -38.05 30.08
CA LEU A 136 -31.61 -38.61 28.73
C LEU A 136 -32.87 -38.11 28.05
#